data_AF-A0A380KRA2-F1
#
_entry.id   AF-A0A380KRA2-F1
#
_cell.length_a   1.000
_cell.length_b   1.000
_cell.length_c   1.000
_cell.angle_alpha   90.00
_cell.angle_beta   90.00
_cell.angle_gamma   90.00
#
_symmetry.space_group_name_H-M   'P 1'
#
loop_
_entity.id
_entity.type
_entity.pdbx_description
1 polymer ?
#
loop_
_entity_poly.entity_id
_entity_poly.type
_entity_poly.pdbx_seq_one_letter_code
_entity_poly.pdbx_strand_id
1 'polypeptide(L)'
;MFRITNLSNGQQRDFQNREELEFFLEGEENRCLQLNTTATFQLFHLDKNEELLESMELTIPSSGEQDVKELLGDFGLKKTKKFFFSRGTKQEKNSKSSKEKT
;
A
#
# COMPACT_ATOMS: atom_id res chain seq x y z
N MET A 1 -12.15 -1.93 -3.30
CA MET A 1 -11.86 -2.03 -4.76
C MET A 1 -10.44 -1.56 -5.01
N PHE A 2 -9.85 -1.91 -6.14
CA PHE A 2 -8.52 -1.47 -6.53
C PHE A 2 -8.58 -0.69 -7.83
N ARG A 3 -7.75 0.34 -7.94
CA ARG A 3 -7.57 1.11 -9.17
C ARG A 3 -6.09 1.19 -9.47
N ILE A 4 -5.72 1.03 -10.73
CA ILE A 4 -4.36 1.29 -11.20
C ILE A 4 -4.36 2.38 -12.25
N THR A 5 -3.25 3.10 -12.34
CA THR A 5 -2.94 4.01 -13.44
C THR A 5 -1.58 3.65 -14.01
N ASN A 6 -1.50 3.33 -15.30
CA ASN A 6 -0.22 3.19 -15.99
C ASN A 6 0.39 4.58 -16.19
N LEU A 7 1.57 4.82 -15.64
CA LEU A 7 2.21 6.14 -15.66
C LEU A 7 2.76 6.51 -17.04
N SER A 8 2.95 5.55 -17.95
CA SER A 8 3.45 5.83 -19.30
C SER A 8 2.40 6.45 -20.22
N ASN A 9 1.12 6.12 -20.01
CA ASN A 9 0.03 6.50 -20.93
C ASN A 9 -1.24 7.01 -20.24
N GLY A 10 -1.26 7.04 -18.90
CA GLY A 10 -2.39 7.50 -18.08
C GLY A 10 -3.59 6.55 -18.07
N GLN A 11 -3.50 5.35 -18.65
CA GLN A 11 -4.61 4.42 -18.70
C GLN A 11 -4.96 3.93 -17.30
N GLN A 12 -6.25 3.97 -16.98
CA GLN A 12 -6.78 3.51 -15.70
C GLN A 12 -7.56 2.22 -15.87
N ARG A 13 -7.51 1.38 -14.82
CA ARG A 13 -8.32 0.17 -14.73
C ARG A 13 -8.69 -0.10 -13.28
N ASP A 14 -9.93 -0.54 -13.09
CA ASP A 14 -10.50 -0.88 -11.79
C ASP A 14 -10.63 -2.40 -11.66
N PHE A 15 -10.42 -2.91 -10.45
CA PHE A 15 -10.51 -4.33 -10.09
C PHE A 15 -11.33 -4.50 -8.80
N GLN A 16 -12.08 -5.59 -8.69
CA GLN A 16 -12.97 -5.78 -7.54
C GLN A 16 -12.22 -6.27 -6.30
N ASN A 17 -11.23 -7.14 -6.50
CA ASN A 17 -10.46 -7.80 -5.45
C ASN A 17 -8.95 -7.79 -5.77
N ARG A 18 -8.16 -8.26 -4.81
CA ARG A 18 -6.69 -8.23 -4.92
C ARG A 18 -6.19 -9.27 -5.92
N GLU A 19 -6.87 -10.40 -5.99
CA GLU A 19 -6.54 -11.52 -6.88
C GLU A 19 -6.65 -11.11 -8.36
N GLU A 20 -7.70 -10.36 -8.74
CA GLU A 20 -7.86 -9.80 -10.08
C GLU A 20 -6.75 -8.80 -10.44
N LEU A 21 -6.34 -7.97 -9.47
CA LEU A 21 -5.24 -7.02 -9.63
C LEU A 21 -3.91 -7.77 -9.83
N GLU A 22 -3.63 -8.77 -8.99
CA GLU A 22 -2.42 -9.60 -9.05
C GLU A 22 -2.32 -10.30 -10.41
N PHE A 23 -3.39 -10.98 -10.85
CA PHE A 23 -3.44 -11.66 -12.13
C PHE A 23 -3.20 -10.72 -13.33
N PHE A 24 -3.75 -9.50 -13.28
CA PHE A 24 -3.50 -8.50 -14.32
C PHE A 24 -2.03 -8.08 -14.37
N LEU A 25 -1.44 -7.82 -13.21
CA LEU A 25 -0.04 -7.39 -13.11
C LEU A 25 0.93 -8.51 -13.53
N GLU A 26 0.64 -9.77 -13.20
CA GLU A 26 1.41 -10.93 -13.70
C GLU A 26 1.36 -11.03 -15.23
N GLY A 27 0.19 -10.76 -15.83
CA GLY A 27 0.05 -10.69 -17.28
C GLY A 27 0.89 -9.56 -17.90
N GLU A 28 0.85 -8.37 -17.30
CA GLU A 28 1.64 -7.23 -17.75
C GLU A 28 3.14 -7.43 -17.54
N GLU A 29 3.56 -8.09 -16.46
CA GLU A 29 4.96 -8.44 -16.21
C GLU A 29 5.48 -9.39 -17.30
N ASN A 30 4.74 -10.46 -17.59
CA ASN A 30 5.07 -11.38 -18.67
C ASN A 30 5.17 -10.68 -20.03
N ARG A 31 4.26 -9.74 -20.32
CA ARG A 31 4.31 -8.92 -21.54
C ARG A 31 5.58 -8.07 -21.56
N CYS A 32 5.91 -7.41 -20.45
CA CYS A 32 7.09 -6.56 -20.35
C CYS A 32 8.40 -7.36 -20.48
N LEU A 33 8.48 -8.56 -19.89
CA LEU A 33 9.60 -9.49 -20.07
C LEU A 33 9.78 -9.90 -21.53
N GLN A 34 8.70 -10.26 -22.24
CA GLN A 34 8.75 -10.64 -23.66
C GLN A 34 9.18 -9.49 -24.58
N LEU A 35 8.81 -8.26 -24.23
CA LEU A 35 9.14 -7.05 -25.00
C LEU A 35 10.46 -6.40 -24.56
N ASN A 36 11.09 -6.91 -23.49
CA ASN A 36 12.28 -6.33 -22.87
C ASN A 36 12.08 -4.84 -22.49
N THR A 37 10.90 -4.55 -21.93
CA THR A 37 10.48 -3.21 -21.47
C THR A 37 10.12 -3.23 -19.99
N THR A 38 9.90 -2.05 -19.41
CA THR A 38 9.31 -1.90 -18.07
C THR A 38 8.06 -1.04 -18.12
N ALA A 39 7.18 -1.21 -17.14
CA ALA A 39 6.00 -0.39 -16.94
C ALA A 39 5.86 -0.02 -15.46
N THR A 40 5.56 1.24 -15.20
CA THR A 40 5.31 1.75 -13.85
C THR A 40 3.83 2.05 -13.68
N PHE A 41 3.26 1.55 -12.59
CA PHE A 41 1.86 1.70 -12.24
C PHE A 41 1.73 2.37 -10.87
N GLN A 42 0.78 3.29 -10.77
CA GLN A 42 0.28 3.79 -9.50
C GLN A 42 -0.95 2.97 -9.12
N LEU A 43 -0.90 2.28 -7.98
CA LEU A 43 -1.96 1.44 -7.44
C LEU A 43 -2.66 2.18 -6.30
N PHE A 44 -3.97 2.01 -6.22
CA PHE A 44 -4.84 2.55 -5.19
C PHE A 44 -5.77 1.46 -4.67
N HIS A 45 -5.86 1.32 -3.36
CA HIS A 45 -6.86 0.52 -2.67
C HIS A 45 -7.90 1.47 -2.11
N LEU A 46 -9.12 1.37 -2.60
CA LEU A 46 -10.25 2.22 -2.23
C LEU A 46 -11.26 1.43 -1.40
N ASP A 47 -11.88 2.13 -0.45
CA ASP A 47 -12.99 1.59 0.33
C ASP A 47 -14.30 1.58 -0.48
N LYS A 48 -15.41 1.24 0.17
CA LYS A 48 -16.74 1.17 -0.44
C LYS A 48 -17.34 2.54 -0.82
N ASN A 49 -16.80 3.63 -0.29
CA ASN A 49 -17.20 5.01 -0.56
C ASN A 49 -16.22 5.69 -1.53
N GLU A 50 -15.33 4.92 -2.18
CA GLU A 50 -14.24 5.42 -3.02
C GLU A 50 -13.18 6.25 -2.27
N GLU A 51 -13.11 6.14 -0.93
CA GLU A 51 -12.07 6.78 -0.15
C GLU A 51 -10.77 5.98 -0.22
N LEU A 52 -9.65 6.69 -0.35
CA LEU A 52 -8.32 6.08 -0.44
C LEU A 52 -7.91 5.44 0.90
N LEU A 53 -7.75 4.12 0.90
CA LEU A 53 -7.22 3.38 2.05
C LEU A 53 -5.70 3.27 2.00
N GLU A 54 -5.14 3.00 0.82
CA GLU A 54 -3.72 2.78 0.61
C GLU A 54 -3.34 3.03 -0.85
N SER A 55 -2.11 3.48 -1.08
CA SER A 55 -1.55 3.64 -2.42
C SER A 55 -0.11 3.13 -2.46
N MET A 56 0.30 2.60 -3.61
CA MET A 56 1.70 2.23 -3.85
C MET A 56 2.08 2.48 -5.31
N GLU A 57 3.35 2.71 -5.57
CA GLU A 57 3.91 2.70 -6.92
C GLU A 57 4.62 1.36 -7.13
N LEU A 58 4.41 0.75 -8.30
CA LEU A 58 4.97 -0.54 -8.67
C LEU A 58 5.57 -0.44 -10.06
N THR A 59 6.83 -0.86 -10.22
CA THR A 59 7.46 -1.02 -11.53
C THR A 59 7.67 -2.50 -11.81
N ILE A 60 7.19 -2.97 -12.97
CA ILE A 60 7.33 -4.34 -13.43
C ILE A 60 7.99 -4.42 -14.82
N PRO A 61 8.73 -5.48 -15.13
CA PRO A 61 9.23 -6.49 -14.19
C PRO A 61 10.15 -5.85 -13.13
N SER A 62 10.26 -6.50 -11.97
CA SER A 62 11.26 -6.09 -10.98
C SER A 62 12.67 -6.22 -11.57
N SER A 63 13.60 -5.38 -11.12
CA SER A 63 15.02 -5.56 -11.44
C SER A 63 15.65 -6.76 -10.71
N GLY A 64 14.96 -7.33 -9.72
CA GLY A 64 15.34 -8.56 -9.03
C GLY A 64 14.49 -9.77 -9.42
N GLU A 65 14.68 -10.90 -8.74
CA GLU A 65 13.90 -12.14 -8.93
C GLU A 65 12.54 -12.15 -8.21
N GLN A 66 12.04 -10.98 -7.82
CA GLN A 66 10.78 -10.87 -7.09
C GLN A 66 9.60 -10.94 -8.06
N ASP A 67 8.65 -11.82 -7.74
CA ASP A 67 7.39 -11.90 -8.48
C ASP A 67 6.41 -10.77 -8.08
N VAL A 68 5.35 -10.59 -8.86
CA VAL A 68 4.31 -9.58 -8.61
C VAL A 68 3.72 -9.68 -7.20
N LYS A 69 3.54 -10.90 -6.69
CA LYS A 69 2.94 -11.13 -5.37
C LYS A 69 3.84 -10.64 -4.25
N GLU A 70 5.14 -10.90 -4.34
CA GLU A 70 6.16 -10.39 -3.44
C GLU A 70 6.24 -8.86 -3.51
N LEU A 71 6.18 -8.28 -4.70
CA LEU A 71 6.19 -6.83 -4.89
C LEU A 71 4.94 -6.15 -4.29
N LEU A 72 3.77 -6.79 -4.39
CA LEU A 72 2.54 -6.30 -3.76
C LEU A 72 2.61 -6.39 -2.23
N GLY A 73 3.33 -7.36 -1.67
CA GLY A 73 3.51 -7.51 -0.22
C GLY A 73 2.18 -7.54 0.56
N ASP A 74 1.98 -6.55 1.44
CA ASP A 74 0.76 -6.39 2.26
C ASP A 74 -0.33 -5.49 1.61
N PHE A 75 -0.07 -4.97 0.41
CA PHE A 75 -1.01 -4.07 -0.26
C PHE A 75 -2.35 -4.76 -0.51
N GLY A 76 -3.44 -4.10 -0.11
CA GLY A 76 -4.78 -4.65 -0.26
C GLY A 76 -5.16 -5.73 0.76
N LEU A 77 -4.23 -6.15 1.64
CA LEU A 77 -4.50 -7.07 2.74
C LEU A 77 -4.79 -6.36 4.06
N LYS A 78 -4.49 -5.06 4.15
CA LYS A 78 -4.79 -4.26 5.33
C LYS A 78 -6.30 -4.24 5.55
N LYS A 79 -6.77 -5.11 6.45
CA LYS A 79 -8.10 -4.96 7.08
C LYS A 79 -8.14 -3.55 7.60
N THR A 80 -9.18 -2.79 7.23
CA THR A 80 -9.44 -1.44 7.71
C THR A 80 -9.18 -1.43 9.22
N LYS A 81 -8.00 -0.96 9.62
CA LYS A 81 -7.69 -0.79 11.02
C LYS A 81 -8.63 0.33 11.43
N LYS A 82 -9.75 -0.02 12.08
CA LYS A 82 -10.42 0.91 12.97
C LYS A 82 -9.32 1.45 13.86
N PHE A 83 -8.92 2.69 13.59
CA PHE A 83 -7.89 3.40 14.31
C PHE A 83 -8.46 3.68 15.70
N PHE A 84 -8.49 2.67 16.57
CA PHE A 84 -8.74 2.86 17.98
C PHE A 84 -7.48 3.49 18.55
N PHE A 85 -7.42 4.83 18.52
CA PHE A 85 -6.56 5.58 19.42
C PHE A 85 -7.03 5.30 20.86
N SER A 86 -6.58 4.18 21.43
CA SER A 86 -6.53 4.05 22.87
C SER A 86 -5.43 4.98 23.36
N ARG A 87 -5.81 6.22 23.71
CA ARG A 87 -4.99 7.14 24.51
C ARG A 87 -4.72 6.48 25.86
N GLY A 88 -3.72 5.62 25.92
CA GLY A 88 -3.11 5.15 27.15
C GLY A 88 -2.18 6.23 27.69
N THR A 89 -2.70 7.26 28.36
CA THR A 89 -1.85 8.09 29.21
C THR A 89 -1.68 7.38 30.55
N LYS A 90 -0.63 6.56 30.66
CA LYS A 90 -0.02 6.25 31.96
C LYS A 90 0.51 7.57 32.51
N GLN A 91 -0.17 8.14 33.50
CA GLN A 91 0.40 9.19 34.34
C GLN A 91 1.51 8.58 35.20
N GLU A 92 2.74 8.86 34.81
CA GLU A 92 3.93 8.66 35.61
C GLU A 92 3.92 9.69 36.75
N LYS A 93 3.59 9.24 37.97
CA LYS A 93 3.76 10.06 39.19
C LYS A 93 5.24 10.12 39.54
N ASN A 94 5.93 11.13 39.00
CA ASN A 94 7.24 11.54 39.48
C ASN A 94 7.06 12.43 40.72
N SER A 95 7.31 11.88 41.91
CA SER A 95 7.37 12.65 43.15
C SER A 95 8.81 12.68 43.65
N LYS A 96 9.54 13.78 43.37
CA LYS A 96 10.72 14.17 44.15
C LYS A 96 10.82 15.68 44.39
N SER A 97 11.01 15.96 45.67
CA SER A 97 11.67 17.09 46.32
C SER A 97 11.06 18.48 46.26
N SER A 98 10.35 18.81 47.34
CA SER A 98 10.26 20.18 47.86
C SER A 98 11.64 20.58 48.41
N LYS A 99 12.27 21.58 47.80
CA LYS A 99 13.21 22.49 48.47
C LYS A 99 12.46 23.81 48.60
N GLU A 100 12.18 24.24 49.82
CA GLU A 100 11.85 25.64 50.07
C GLU A 100 12.75 26.17 51.18
N LYS A 101 13.47 27.23 50.81
CA LYS A 101 14.24 28.10 51.68
C LYS A 101 13.27 28.97 52.46
N THR A 102 13.49 29.15 53.76
CA THR A 102 13.53 30.46 54.42
C THR A 102 14.40 30.32 55.66
#